data_AF-A0AAT9HCA9-F1
#
_entry.id   AF-A0AAT9HCA9-F1
#
_cell.length_a   1.000
_cell.length_b   1.000
_cell.length_c   1.000
_cell.angle_alpha   90.00
_cell.angle_beta   90.00
_cell.angle_gamma   90.00
#
_symmetry.space_group_name_H-M   'P 1'
#
loop_
_entity.id
_entity.type
_entity.pdbx_description
1 polymer ?
#
loop_
_entity_poly.entity_id
_entity_poly.type
_entity_poly.pdbx_seq_one_letter_code
_entity_poly.pdbx_strand_id
1 'polypeptide(L)'
;MGAEAELVIVVGSRNSSNSVRLVEVAKLAGAREAYLVDFADEIDESWLDGVSTVGVTSGASVPDILVEQVLEWLSARGFEDVEIVKAAEESIVFSLPKELRRDLREEAATLVAERGGAGTDSAK
;
A
#
# COMPACT_ATOMS: atom_id res chain seq x y z
N MET A 1 -12.84 -10.07 -7.99
CA MET A 1 -12.52 -9.64 -6.61
C MET A 1 -13.71 -9.81 -5.66
N GLY A 2 -14.67 -8.87 -5.54
CA GLY A 2 -15.69 -8.96 -4.47
C GLY A 2 -16.68 -10.14 -4.57
N ALA A 3 -16.95 -10.67 -5.76
CA ALA A 3 -17.87 -11.80 -5.94
C ALA A 3 -17.20 -13.18 -5.72
N GLU A 4 -15.86 -13.22 -5.65
CA GLU A 4 -15.07 -14.46 -5.53
C GLU A 4 -14.44 -14.62 -4.13
N ALA A 5 -14.33 -13.52 -3.37
CA ALA A 5 -13.77 -13.50 -2.03
C ALA A 5 -14.87 -13.45 -0.97
N GLU A 6 -14.76 -14.32 0.04
CA GLU A 6 -15.70 -14.34 1.17
C GLU A 6 -15.35 -13.27 2.20
N LEU A 7 -14.05 -13.00 2.37
CA LEU A 7 -13.52 -11.92 3.19
C LEU A 7 -12.68 -10.99 2.30
N VAL A 8 -12.85 -9.67 2.45
CA VAL A 8 -11.95 -8.69 1.83
C VAL A 8 -11.23 -7.87 2.90
N ILE A 9 -9.90 -7.88 2.86
CA ILE A 9 -9.05 -7.03 3.69
C ILE A 9 -8.57 -5.87 2.81
N VAL A 10 -8.96 -4.66 3.20
CA VAL A 10 -8.49 -3.41 2.58
C VAL A 10 -7.39 -2.84 3.46
N VAL A 11 -6.19 -2.72 2.91
CA VAL A 11 -5.07 -2.06 3.59
C VAL A 11 -5.16 -0.56 3.35
N GLY A 12 -5.17 0.23 4.42
CA GLY A 12 -5.19 1.68 4.36
C GLY A 12 -5.78 2.33 5.62
N SER A 13 -5.62 3.64 5.72
CA SER A 13 -6.05 4.38 6.91
C SER A 13 -7.54 4.71 6.90
N ARG A 14 -8.15 4.72 8.09
CA ARG A 14 -9.53 5.16 8.34
C ARG A 14 -9.81 6.60 7.93
N ASN A 15 -8.80 7.45 7.82
CA ASN A 15 -8.93 8.84 7.35
C ASN A 15 -8.86 8.99 5.82
N SER A 16 -8.63 7.90 5.08
CA SER A 16 -8.57 7.89 3.62
C SER A 16 -9.94 7.52 3.05
N SER A 17 -10.62 8.50 2.43
CA SER A 17 -11.94 8.27 1.83
C SER A 17 -11.93 7.19 0.74
N ASN A 18 -10.83 7.09 -0.03
CA ASN A 18 -10.69 6.02 -1.04
C ASN A 18 -10.62 4.63 -0.39
N SER A 19 -9.86 4.50 0.71
CA SER A 19 -9.71 3.20 1.40
C SER A 19 -11.02 2.77 2.05
N VAL A 20 -11.74 3.70 2.69
CA VAL A 20 -13.09 3.44 3.23
C VAL A 20 -14.06 3.04 2.12
N ARG A 21 -14.01 3.73 0.98
CA ARG A 21 -14.87 3.43 -0.16
C ARG A 21 -14.62 2.03 -0.74
N LEU A 22 -13.37 1.55 -0.75
CA LEU A 22 -13.05 0.19 -1.19
C LEU A 22 -13.74 -0.87 -0.33
N VAL A 23 -13.84 -0.68 0.99
CA VAL A 23 -14.58 -1.59 1.89
C VAL A 23 -16.06 -1.63 1.52
N GLU A 24 -16.67 -0.47 1.31
CA GLU A 24 -18.08 -0.37 0.89
C GLU A 24 -18.31 -1.08 -0.45
N VAL A 25 -17.41 -0.87 -1.42
CA VAL A 25 -17.48 -1.50 -2.74
C VAL A 25 -17.31 -3.02 -2.64
N ALA A 26 -16.41 -3.52 -1.78
CA ALA A 26 -16.22 -4.95 -1.56
C ALA A 26 -17.51 -5.61 -1.04
N LYS A 27 -18.17 -5.00 -0.05
CA LYS A 27 -19.46 -5.48 0.47
C LYS A 27 -20.56 -5.43 -0.59
N LEU A 28 -20.65 -4.33 -1.34
CA LEU A 28 -21.61 -4.20 -2.44
C LEU A 28 -21.38 -5.21 -3.57
N ALA A 29 -20.13 -5.64 -3.77
CA ALA A 29 -19.74 -6.63 -4.76
C ALA A 29 -19.96 -8.09 -4.31
N GLY A 30 -20.40 -8.32 -3.06
CA GLY A 30 -20.82 -9.63 -2.57
C GLY A 30 -19.93 -10.27 -1.51
N ALA A 31 -18.87 -9.60 -1.05
CA ALA A 31 -18.06 -10.12 0.05
C ALA A 31 -18.92 -10.28 1.32
N ARG A 32 -18.81 -11.43 2.01
CA ARG A 32 -19.53 -11.70 3.26
C ARG A 32 -19.11 -10.69 4.33
N GLU A 33 -17.81 -10.48 4.46
CA GLU A 33 -17.22 -9.46 5.32
C GLU A 33 -16.14 -8.67 4.60
N ALA A 34 -15.93 -7.43 5.04
CA ALA A 34 -14.83 -6.61 4.60
C ALA A 34 -14.37 -5.65 5.70
N TYR A 35 -13.05 -5.55 5.88
CA TYR A 35 -12.43 -4.76 6.94
C TYR A 35 -11.34 -3.85 6.40
N LEU A 36 -11.15 -2.73 7.08
CA LEU A 36 -10.07 -1.77 6.85
C LEU A 36 -9.03 -1.95 7.97
N VAL A 37 -7.78 -2.18 7.59
CA VAL A 37 -6.64 -2.29 8.50
C VAL A 37 -5.51 -1.38 8.05
N ASP A 38 -4.85 -0.75 9.01
CA ASP A 38 -3.63 0.02 8.75
C ASP A 38 -2.42 -0.91 8.61
N PHE A 39 -2.40 -2.01 9.39
CA PHE A 39 -1.30 -2.96 9.47
C PHE A 39 -1.79 -4.41 9.62
N ALA A 40 -0.92 -5.38 9.30
CA ALA A 40 -1.27 -6.80 9.35
C ALA A 40 -1.58 -7.33 10.76
N ASP A 41 -1.04 -6.71 11.81
CA ASP A 41 -1.28 -7.08 13.21
C ASP A 41 -2.66 -6.65 13.74
N GLU A 42 -3.37 -5.79 13.01
CA GLU A 42 -4.76 -5.43 13.30
C GLU A 42 -5.77 -6.47 12.80
N ILE A 43 -5.32 -7.45 12.01
CA ILE A 43 -6.19 -8.52 11.50
C ILE A 43 -6.54 -9.47 12.63
N ASP A 44 -7.84 -9.63 12.90
CA ASP A 44 -8.35 -10.60 13.86
C ASP A 44 -8.49 -11.97 13.17
N GLU A 45 -7.88 -13.00 13.77
CA GLU A 45 -7.93 -14.37 13.23
C GLU A 45 -9.36 -14.93 13.15
N SER A 46 -10.27 -14.48 14.02
CA SER A 46 -11.68 -14.89 13.97
C SER A 46 -12.38 -14.48 12.67
N TRP A 47 -11.84 -13.50 11.93
CA TRP A 47 -12.38 -13.14 10.61
C TRP A 47 -12.17 -14.23 9.56
N LEU A 48 -11.19 -15.12 9.79
CA LEU A 48 -10.87 -16.23 8.88
C LEU A 48 -11.76 -17.46 9.11
N ASP A 49 -12.59 -17.46 10.15
CA ASP A 49 -13.42 -18.62 10.50
C ASP A 49 -14.41 -18.94 9.37
N GLY A 50 -14.25 -20.13 8.79
CA GLY A 50 -15.06 -20.59 7.65
C GLY A 50 -14.90 -19.71 6.41
N VAL A 51 -13.73 -19.10 6.23
CA VAL A 51 -13.30 -18.42 5.00
C VAL A 51 -12.33 -19.32 4.24
N SER A 52 -12.60 -19.54 2.96
CA SER A 52 -11.76 -20.25 2.01
C SER A 52 -11.00 -19.30 1.08
N THR A 53 -11.57 -18.13 0.78
CA THR A 53 -10.96 -17.14 -0.12
C THR A 53 -10.94 -15.75 0.52
N VAL A 54 -9.73 -15.19 0.67
CA VAL A 54 -9.50 -13.81 1.13
C VAL A 54 -9.05 -12.95 -0.04
N GLY A 55 -9.77 -11.86 -0.29
CA GLY A 55 -9.35 -10.82 -1.21
C GLY A 55 -8.53 -9.77 -0.47
N VAL A 56 -7.36 -9.40 -1.00
CA VAL A 56 -6.53 -8.31 -0.46
C VAL A 56 -6.47 -7.18 -1.48
N THR A 57 -6.69 -5.96 -1.02
CA THR A 57 -6.54 -4.74 -1.83
C THR A 57 -6.04 -3.60 -0.95
N SER A 58 -5.66 -2.49 -1.55
CA SER A 58 -5.15 -1.34 -0.81
C SER A 58 -5.57 -0.01 -1.43
N GLY A 59 -5.57 1.04 -0.61
CA GLY A 59 -5.71 2.40 -1.11
C GLY A 59 -4.51 2.85 -1.94
N ALA A 60 -4.71 3.77 -2.88
CA ALA A 60 -3.65 4.26 -3.79
C ALA A 60 -2.43 4.90 -3.10
N SER A 61 -2.55 5.30 -1.84
CA SER A 61 -1.48 5.94 -1.05
C SER A 61 -0.73 4.96 -0.14
N VAL A 62 -1.05 3.67 -0.20
CA VAL A 62 -0.51 2.64 0.70
C VAL A 62 0.76 2.06 0.08
N PRO A 63 1.89 2.04 0.81
CA PRO A 63 3.10 1.37 0.36
C PRO A 63 2.89 -0.14 0.14
N ASP A 64 3.45 -0.67 -0.94
CA ASP A 64 3.34 -2.09 -1.30
C ASP A 64 3.79 -3.04 -0.17
N ILE A 65 4.82 -2.65 0.60
CA ILE A 65 5.32 -3.42 1.73
C ILE A 65 4.24 -3.73 2.79
N LEU A 66 3.24 -2.86 2.96
CA LEU A 66 2.14 -3.13 3.90
C LEU A 66 1.19 -4.20 3.36
N VAL A 67 1.00 -4.24 2.04
CA VAL A 67 0.23 -5.29 1.38
C VAL A 67 0.98 -6.62 1.47
N GLU A 68 2.29 -6.61 1.22
CA GLU A 68 3.16 -7.78 1.35
C GLU A 68 3.10 -8.37 2.77
N GLN A 69 3.17 -7.53 3.81
CA GLN A 69 3.04 -7.98 5.20
C GLN A 69 1.69 -8.65 5.50
N VAL A 70 0.60 -8.16 4.91
CA VAL A 70 -0.73 -8.81 5.03
C VAL A 70 -0.73 -10.16 4.33
N LEU A 71 -0.14 -10.27 3.14
CA LEU A 71 -0.02 -11.55 2.42
C LEU A 71 0.83 -12.55 3.19
N GLU A 72 1.96 -12.14 3.78
CA GLU A 72 2.79 -12.99 4.64
C GLU A 72 2.02 -13.46 5.88
N TRP A 73 1.28 -12.56 6.52
CA TRP A 73 0.46 -12.87 7.69
C TRP A 73 -0.64 -13.90 7.38
N LEU A 74 -1.27 -13.79 6.21
CA LEU A 74 -2.28 -14.73 5.71
C LEU A 74 -1.66 -16.07 5.32
N SER A 75 -0.50 -16.06 4.66
CA SER A 75 0.26 -17.27 4.29
C SER A 75 0.61 -18.10 5.51
N ALA A 76 1.06 -17.48 6.60
CA ALA A 76 1.34 -18.16 7.87
C ALA A 76 0.11 -18.86 8.50
N ARG A 77 -1.10 -18.58 8.00
CA ARG A 77 -2.39 -19.12 8.46
C ARG A 77 -3.07 -20.02 7.41
N GLY A 78 -2.32 -20.45 6.40
CA GLY A 78 -2.78 -21.43 5.41
C GLY A 78 -3.33 -20.83 4.11
N PHE A 79 -3.27 -19.51 3.92
CA PHE A 79 -3.62 -18.84 2.66
C PHE A 79 -2.37 -18.62 1.80
N GLU A 80 -1.76 -19.70 1.35
CA GLU A 80 -0.47 -19.67 0.62
C GLU A 80 -0.63 -19.45 -0.90
N ASP A 81 -1.79 -19.77 -1.45
CA ASP A 81 -2.06 -19.65 -2.89
C ASP A 81 -2.48 -18.21 -3.22
N VAL A 82 -1.53 -17.41 -3.72
CA VAL A 82 -1.73 -16.00 -4.04
C VAL A 82 -1.89 -15.82 -5.55
N GLU A 83 -3.08 -15.41 -5.97
CA GLU A 83 -3.38 -15.02 -7.35
C GLU A 83 -3.49 -13.49 -7.47
N ILE A 84 -2.68 -12.89 -8.36
CA ILE A 84 -2.77 -11.45 -8.65
C ILE A 84 -3.84 -11.22 -9.74
N VAL A 85 -4.96 -10.62 -9.33
CA VAL A 85 -6.04 -10.24 -10.26
C VAL A 85 -5.86 -8.79 -10.71
N LYS A 86 -5.44 -8.57 -11.96
CA LYS A 86 -5.30 -7.24 -12.56
C LYS A 86 -6.54 -6.91 -13.41
N ALA A 87 -7.38 -5.99 -12.93
CA ALA A 87 -8.62 -5.61 -13.61
C ALA A 87 -8.41 -4.64 -14.79
N ALA A 88 -7.43 -3.75 -14.70
CA ALA A 88 -7.11 -2.76 -15.73
C ALA A 88 -5.63 -2.36 -15.67
N GLU A 89 -5.09 -1.88 -16.79
CA GLU A 89 -3.79 -1.21 -16.82
C GLU A 89 -3.98 0.31 -16.75
N GLU A 90 -3.38 0.95 -15.75
CA GLU A 90 -3.38 2.40 -15.60
C GLU A 90 -1.97 2.95 -15.89
N SER A 91 -1.87 4.00 -16.70
CA SER A 91 -0.58 4.52 -17.17
C SER A 91 -0.47 6.06 -17.11
N ILE A 92 -1.23 6.72 -16.24
CA ILE A 92 -1.19 8.18 -16.12
C ILE A 92 -0.03 8.60 -15.23
N VAL A 93 0.90 9.40 -15.77
CA VAL A 93 2.03 9.95 -15.03
C VAL A 93 1.90 11.46 -14.93
N PHE A 94 1.79 11.98 -13.71
CA PHE A 94 1.82 13.40 -13.44
C PHE A 94 3.27 13.88 -13.33
N SER A 95 3.70 14.69 -14.30
CA SER A 95 5.04 15.29 -14.28
C SER A 95 5.05 16.49 -13.35
N LEU A 96 6.10 16.63 -12.55
CA LEU A 96 6.34 17.84 -11.77
C LEU A 96 6.42 19.08 -12.72
N PRO A 97 5.75 20.20 -12.38
CA PRO A 97 5.90 21.47 -13.08
C PRO A 97 7.38 21.87 -13.24
N LYS A 98 7.69 22.65 -14.27
CA LYS A 98 9.09 23.01 -14.60
C LYS A 98 9.76 23.81 -13.49
N GLU A 99 8.96 24.61 -12.81
CA GLU A 99 9.33 25.49 -11.70
C GLU A 99 9.81 24.64 -10.51
N LEU A 100 8.97 23.71 -10.05
CA LEU A 100 9.30 22.76 -8.98
C LEU A 100 10.51 21.86 -9.31
N ARG A 101 10.68 21.47 -10.58
CA ARG A 101 11.84 20.68 -11.00
C ARG A 101 13.15 21.45 -10.95
N ARG A 102 13.11 22.76 -11.15
CA ARG A 102 14.30 23.61 -11.07
C ARG A 102 14.70 23.81 -9.61
N ASP A 103 13.74 24.15 -8.76
CA ASP A 103 13.98 24.43 -7.34
C ASP A 103 14.54 23.19 -6.62
N LEU A 104 13.96 22.00 -6.85
CA LEU A 104 14.46 20.73 -6.28
C LEU A 104 15.88 20.38 -6.76
N ARG A 105 16.26 20.75 -7.99
CA ARG A 105 17.63 20.52 -8.51
C ARG A 105 18.63 21.48 -7.86
N GLU A 106 18.23 22.72 -7.64
CA GLU A 106 19.05 23.73 -6.96
C GLU A 106 19.25 23.37 -5.48
N GLU A 107 18.19 22.94 -4.78
CA GLU A 107 18.27 22.43 -3.40
C GLU A 107 19.14 21.17 -3.30
N ALA A 108 18.95 20.19 -4.20
CA ALA A 108 19.76 18.97 -4.21
C ALA A 108 21.25 19.26 -4.50
N ALA A 109 21.55 20.18 -5.43
CA ALA A 109 22.93 20.58 -5.72
C ALA A 109 23.59 21.28 -4.52
N THR A 110 22.81 22.09 -3.78
CA THR A 110 23.28 22.76 -2.56
C THR A 110 23.58 21.74 -1.45
N LEU A 111 22.67 20.81 -1.19
CA LEU A 111 22.86 19.74 -0.20
C LEU A 111 24.06 18.83 -0.53
N VAL A 112 24.33 18.57 -1.81
CA VAL A 112 25.50 17.79 -2.25
C VAL A 112 26.80 18.59 -2.09
N ALA A 113 26.79 19.89 -2.40
CA ALA A 113 27.95 20.76 -2.20
C ALA A 113 28.32 20.92 -0.73
N GLU A 114 27.32 21.04 0.16
CA GLU A 114 27.52 21.13 1.60
C GLU A 114 28.06 19.83 2.22
N ARG A 115 27.59 18.66 1.73
CA ARG A 115 28.13 17.35 2.16
C ARG A 115 29.53 17.06 1.61
N GLY A 116 29.90 17.63 0.47
CA GLY A 116 31.23 17.50 -0.13
C GLY A 116 32.32 18.38 0.51
N GLY A 117 31.95 19.39 1.30
CA GLY A 117 32.89 20.33 1.93
C GLY A 117 33.48 19.88 3.27
N ALA A 118 32.92 18.85 3.92
CA ALA A 118 33.30 18.44 5.27
C ALA A 118 34.49 17.45 5.34
N GLY A 119 35.45 17.54 4.43
CA GLY A 119 36.49 16.53 4.27
C GLY A 119 37.82 17.01 3.73
N THR A 120 38.37 18.13 4.21
CA THR A 120 39.84 18.38 4.17
C THR A 120 40.24 19.40 5.25
N ASP A 121 40.37 18.97 6.51
CA ASP A 121 41.33 19.63 7.41
C ASP A 121 41.94 18.61 8.39
N SER A 122 43.05 18.03 7.97
CA SER A 122 43.97 17.29 8.82
C SER A 122 45.33 17.26 8.12
N ALA A 123 46.13 18.30 8.34
CA ALA A 123 47.59 18.18 8.49
C ALA A 123 48.22 19.57 8.70
N LYS A 124 48.43 19.95 9.96
CA LYS A 124 49.76 20.35 10.41
C LYS A 124 49.91 20.22 11.92
#